data_AF-A0A358MCQ5-F1
#
_entry.id   AF-A0A358MCQ5-F1
#
_cell.length_a   1.000
_cell.length_b   1.000
_cell.length_c   1.000
_cell.angle_alpha   90.00
_cell.angle_beta   90.00
_cell.angle_gamma   90.00
#
_symmetry.space_group_name_H-M   'P 1'
#
loop_
_entity.id
_entity.type
_entity.pdbx_description
1 polymer ?
#
loop_
_entity_poly.entity_id
_entity_poly.type
_entity_poly.pdbx_seq_one_letter_code
_entity_poly.pdbx_strand_id
1 'polypeptide(L)' 'WRHVYGCGKWFHAARDTNTLEVFGTYSAQVSEPPKEIKDKISAKRPGWSWRNLK' A
#
# COMPACT_ATOMS: atom_id res chain seq x y z
N TRP A 1 9.33 2.27 -2.36
CA TRP A 1 10.34 1.20 -2.45
C TRP A 1 10.99 1.21 -3.81
N ARG A 2 12.26 0.80 -3.91
CA ARG A 2 13.00 0.65 -5.16
C ARG A 2 13.54 -0.76 -5.26
N HIS A 3 13.38 -1.41 -6.42
CA HIS A 3 13.96 -2.72 -6.66
C HIS A 3 15.44 -2.58 -7.08
N VAL A 4 16.31 -2.20 -6.12
CA VAL A 4 17.70 -1.77 -6.36
C VAL A 4 18.55 -2.87 -7.00
N TYR A 5 18.41 -4.11 -6.52
CA TYR A 5 19.16 -5.27 -7.03
C TYR A 5 18.45 -5.99 -8.19
N GLY A 6 17.55 -5.30 -8.87
CA GLY A 6 16.81 -5.86 -10.00
C GLY A 6 16.48 -4.78 -11.02
N CYS A 7 15.20 -4.62 -11.36
CA CYS A 7 14.78 -3.72 -12.44
C CYS A 7 14.97 -2.22 -12.16
N GLY A 8 15.39 -1.83 -10.95
CA GLY A 8 15.67 -0.44 -10.58
C GLY A 8 14.44 0.46 -10.43
N LYS A 9 13.23 -0.05 -10.73
CA LYS A 9 11.97 0.70 -10.73
C LYS A 9 11.53 1.05 -9.30
N TRP A 10 10.86 2.20 -9.21
CA TRP A 10 10.18 2.66 -8.01
C TRP A 10 8.72 2.21 -7.97
N PHE A 11 8.23 1.91 -6.77
CA PHE A 11 6.85 1.52 -6.51
C PHE A 11 6.44 1.90 -5.07
N HIS A 12 5.14 1.97 -4.82
CA HIS A 12 4.57 2.13 -3.48
C HIS A 12 4.25 0.76 -2.88
N ALA A 13 4.36 0.64 -1.55
CA ALA A 13 3.86 -0.53 -0.84
C ALA A 13 2.96 -0.06 0.30
N ALA A 14 1.75 -0.62 0.34
CA ALA A 14 0.87 -0.47 1.49
C ALA A 14 1.21 -1.58 2.49
N ARG A 15 1.73 -1.18 3.64
CA ARG A 15 2.15 -2.10 4.69
C ARG A 15 1.82 -1.55 6.06
N ASP A 16 1.64 -2.45 7.00
CA ASP A 16 1.55 -2.12 8.41
C ASP A 16 2.95 -1.80 8.99
N THR A 17 3.05 -0.76 9.80
CA THR A 17 4.33 -0.38 10.43
C THR A 17 4.61 -1.11 11.73
N ASN A 18 3.59 -1.70 12.37
CA ASN A 18 3.71 -2.47 13.60
C ASN A 18 3.92 -3.97 13.28
N THR A 19 3.08 -4.56 12.42
CA THR A 19 3.14 -6.00 12.10
C THR A 19 4.01 -6.34 10.89
N LEU A 20 4.39 -5.36 10.08
CA LEU A 20 5.11 -5.52 8.82
C LEU A 20 4.34 -6.29 7.73
N GLU A 21 3.03 -6.57 7.93
CA GLU A 21 2.17 -7.17 6.91
C GLU A 21 2.11 -6.27 5.66
N VAL A 22 2.33 -6.84 4.49
CA VAL A 22 2.23 -6.13 3.20
C VAL A 22 0.87 -6.45 2.58
N PHE A 23 0.01 -5.45 2.50
CA PHE A 23 -1.33 -5.59 1.90
C PHE A 23 -1.27 -5.56 0.36
N GLY A 24 -0.24 -4.93 -0.20
CA GLY A 24 0.06 -4.95 -1.62
C GLY A 24 1.08 -3.90 -2.05
N THR A 25 1.44 -3.97 -3.32
CA THR A 25 2.34 -3.01 -3.99
C THR A 25 1.67 -2.44 -5.23
N TYR A 26 1.95 -1.19 -5.55
CA TYR A 26 1.36 -0.53 -6.71
C TYR A 26 2.35 0.45 -7.35
N SER A 27 2.07 0.82 -8.60
CA SER A 27 2.92 1.68 -9.41
C SER A 27 3.23 3.02 -8.70
N ALA A 28 4.47 3.51 -8.83
CA ALA A 28 4.87 4.82 -8.33
C ALA A 28 4.19 5.99 -9.07
N GLN A 29 3.54 5.74 -10.21
CA GLN A 29 2.78 6.75 -10.95
C GLN A 29 1.33 6.88 -10.46
N VAL A 30 0.90 6.06 -9.50
CA VAL A 30 -0.44 6.11 -8.92
C VAL A 30 -0.36 6.72 -7.52
N SER A 31 -1.14 7.77 -7.27
CA SER A 31 -1.10 8.55 -6.02
C SER A 31 -1.93 7.95 -4.87
N GLU A 32 -2.80 6.99 -5.17
CA GLU A 32 -3.72 6.35 -4.22
C GLU A 32 -3.61 4.81 -4.30
N PRO A 33 -3.69 4.09 -3.17
CA PRO A 33 -3.79 2.64 -3.18
C PRO A 33 -5.01 2.15 -4.00
N PRO A 34 -4.83 1.21 -4.93
CA PRO A 34 -5.93 0.55 -5.62
C PRO A 34 -7.01 0.01 -4.67
N LYS A 35 -8.26 -0.06 -5.16
CA LYS A 35 -9.42 -0.49 -4.36
C LYS A 35 -9.19 -1.82 -3.64
N GLU A 36 -8.63 -2.82 -4.32
CA GLU A 36 -8.32 -4.13 -3.74
C GLU A 36 -7.38 -4.05 -2.51
N ILE A 37 -6.43 -3.10 -2.51
CA ILE A 37 -5.50 -2.90 -1.40
C ILE A 37 -6.23 -2.23 -0.25
N LYS A 38 -7.08 -1.23 -0.54
CA LYS A 38 -7.93 -0.57 0.46
C LYS A 38 -8.85 -1.58 1.14
N ASP A 39 -9.50 -2.45 0.37
CA ASP A 39 -10.40 -3.47 0.90
C ASP A 39 -9.68 -4.46 1.83
N LYS A 40 -8.46 -4.90 1.45
CA LYS A 40 -7.60 -5.73 2.31
C LYS A 40 -7.23 -5.03 3.62
N ILE A 41 -6.87 -3.75 3.55
CA ILE A 41 -6.53 -2.97 4.75
C ILE A 41 -7.77 -2.82 5.65
N SER A 42 -8.92 -2.41 5.10
CA SER A 42 -10.15 -2.23 5.88
C SER A 42 -10.62 -3.53 6.55
N ALA A 43 -10.43 -4.68 5.90
CA ALA A 43 -10.73 -5.99 6.49
C ALA A 43 -9.82 -6.32 7.70
N LYS A 44 -8.56 -5.88 7.68
CA LYS A 44 -7.57 -6.12 8.75
C LYS A 44 -7.55 -5.03 9.81
N ARG A 45 -7.94 -3.81 9.45
CA ARG A 45 -7.93 -2.59 10.25
C ARG A 45 -9.31 -1.91 10.14
N PRO A 46 -10.33 -2.39 10.87
CA PRO A 46 -11.65 -1.76 10.86
C PRO A 46 -11.56 -0.27 11.24
N GLY A 47 -12.28 0.58 10.50
CA GLY A 47 -12.24 2.04 10.67
C GLY A 47 -11.04 2.73 10.01
N TRP A 48 -10.18 2.00 9.30
CA TRP A 48 -9.14 2.59 8.48
C TRP A 48 -9.74 3.40 7.32
N SER A 49 -9.14 4.55 7.02
CA SER A 49 -9.52 5.41 5.93
C SER A 49 -8.29 5.95 5.20
N TRP A 50 -8.43 6.24 3.90
CA TRP A 50 -7.32 6.77 3.12
C TRP A 50 -7.22 8.29 3.30
N ARG A 51 -6.17 8.74 4.01
CA ARG A 51 -5.98 10.16 4.37
C ARG A 51 -7.25 10.72 5.06
N ASN A 52 -7.69 11.90 4.66
CA ASN A 52 -8.85 12.59 5.23
C ASN A 52 -10.18 12.19 4.57
N LEU A 53 -10.18 11.18 3.69
CA LEU A 53 -11.41 10.64 3.12
C LEU A 53 -12.00 9.69 4.15
N LYS A 54 -13.13 10.08 4.75
CA LYS A 54 -13.95 9.20 5.59
C LYS A 54 -14.96 8.46 4.72
#